data_AF-A0A960Q4A1-F1
#
_entry.id   AF-A0A960Q4A1-F1
#
_cell.length_a   1.000
_cell.length_b   1.000
_cell.length_c   1.000
_cell.angle_alpha   90.00
_cell.angle_beta   90.00
_cell.angle_gamma   90.00
#
_symmetry.space_group_name_H-M   'P 1'
#
loop_
_entity.id
_entity.type
_entity.pdbx_description
1 polymer ?
#
loop_
_entity_poly.entity_id
_entity_poly.type
_entity_poly.pdbx_seq_one_letter_code
_entity_poly.pdbx_strand_id
1 'polypeptide(L)'
;MTEEELVKSWLRLCRDPRTPNEMLEKACYWESISRPAELDIRLAAARNRSASSELLANLANINNLKLQISVAGHPNLSESTAGKLMKTQLRELRRALASNPRIPLYVMKKLARDFEDVRSRLARNPGIPVSIMVDMTKEKSILVRRSLASNPNLHGKILEFLSQDKDADVRKAIAMHDKIPSAGLAAMASDPVTSVREAVFEMALKHFPHESKIFETLAGFSDGLVADRARSHLKTLNEQPEPVQTPNEAAN
;
A
#
# COMPACT_ATOMS: atom_id res chain seq x y z
N MET A 1 10.19 -20.14 37.53
CA MET A 1 9.96 -19.75 36.13
C MET A 1 11.28 -19.87 35.41
N THR A 2 11.34 -20.67 34.35
CA THR A 2 12.57 -20.87 33.58
C THR A 2 12.88 -19.63 32.74
N GLU A 3 14.13 -19.48 32.29
CA GLU A 3 14.50 -18.41 31.34
C GLU A 3 13.62 -18.47 30.08
N GLU A 4 13.31 -19.66 29.59
CA GLU A 4 12.46 -19.87 28.42
C GLU A 4 11.01 -19.38 28.64
N GLU A 5 10.43 -19.65 29.81
CA GLU A 5 9.09 -19.15 30.17
C GLU A 5 9.05 -17.62 30.29
N LEU A 6 10.13 -17.03 30.83
CA LEU A 6 10.30 -15.59 30.93
C LEU A 6 10.42 -14.93 29.54
N VAL A 7 11.25 -15.48 28.66
CA VAL A 7 11.39 -15.00 27.28
C VAL A 7 10.06 -15.07 26.54
N LYS A 8 9.31 -16.18 26.67
CA LYS A 8 7.96 -16.31 26.08
C LYS A 8 7.00 -15.26 26.62
N SER A 9 7.08 -14.94 27.92
CA SER A 9 6.24 -13.92 28.56
C SER A 9 6.56 -12.52 28.03
N TRP A 10 7.84 -12.16 27.94
CA TRP A 10 8.27 -10.89 27.37
C TRP A 10 7.91 -10.75 25.89
N LEU A 11 8.07 -11.81 25.10
CA LEU A 11 7.67 -11.81 23.70
C LEU A 11 6.16 -11.62 23.54
N ARG A 12 5.35 -12.28 24.38
CA ARG A 12 3.90 -12.10 24.37
C ARG A 12 3.52 -10.65 24.70
N LEU A 13 4.17 -10.08 25.71
CA LEU A 13 3.98 -8.69 26.12
C LEU A 13 4.39 -7.72 25.00
N CYS A 14 5.56 -7.89 24.39
CA CYS A 14 6.02 -7.01 23.32
C CYS A 14 5.19 -7.11 22.05
N ARG A 15 4.48 -8.23 21.84
CA ARG A 15 3.56 -8.41 20.71
C ARG A 15 2.17 -7.84 20.95
N ASP A 16 1.75 -7.59 22.20
CA ASP A 16 0.45 -6.96 22.47
C ASP A 16 0.52 -5.46 22.08
N PRO A 17 -0.27 -5.01 21.09
CA PRO A 17 -0.26 -3.62 20.60
C PRO A 17 -0.77 -2.59 21.64
N ARG A 18 -1.27 -3.03 22.80
CA ARG A 18 -1.70 -2.17 23.91
C ARG A 18 -0.64 -2.05 25.00
N THR A 19 0.46 -2.78 24.90
CA THR A 19 1.54 -2.72 25.88
C THR A 19 2.09 -1.30 26.00
N PRO A 20 2.14 -0.72 27.21
CA PRO A 20 2.73 0.59 27.42
C PRO A 20 4.22 0.62 27.10
N ASN A 21 4.71 1.76 26.62
CA ASN A 21 6.12 1.94 26.26
C ASN A 21 7.08 1.60 27.42
N GLU A 22 6.75 1.97 28.66
CA GLU A 22 7.56 1.66 29.84
C GLU A 22 7.81 0.15 30.01
N MET A 23 6.82 -0.68 29.69
CA MET A 23 6.99 -2.14 29.75
C MET A 23 7.83 -2.67 28.59
N LEU A 24 7.73 -2.05 27.41
CA LEU A 24 8.58 -2.38 26.25
C LEU A 24 10.05 -2.04 26.53
N GLU A 25 10.32 -0.90 27.17
CA GLU A 25 11.66 -0.50 27.59
C GLU A 25 12.24 -1.49 28.61
N LYS A 26 11.46 -1.83 29.65
CA LYS A 26 11.86 -2.85 30.62
C LYS A 26 12.21 -4.18 29.95
N ALA A 27 11.44 -4.60 28.94
CA ALA A 27 11.70 -5.83 28.21
C ALA A 27 13.02 -5.78 27.40
N CYS A 28 13.33 -4.63 26.78
CA CYS A 28 14.49 -4.48 25.89
C CYS A 28 15.85 -4.42 26.61
N TYR A 29 15.86 -4.04 27.89
CA TYR A 29 17.06 -3.80 28.70
C TYR A 29 17.11 -4.68 29.96
N TRP A 30 16.35 -5.77 29.99
CA TRP A 30 16.40 -6.70 31.10
C TRP A 30 17.74 -7.46 31.09
N GLU A 31 18.56 -7.25 32.12
CA GLU A 31 19.98 -7.66 32.18
C GLU A 31 20.22 -9.18 32.30
N SER A 32 19.18 -9.98 32.50
CA SER A 32 19.29 -11.41 32.84
C SER A 32 18.94 -12.38 31.70
N ILE A 33 18.90 -11.92 30.44
CA ILE A 33 18.55 -12.76 29.27
C ILE A 33 19.80 -13.17 28.47
N SER A 34 19.81 -14.41 27.97
CA SER A 34 20.75 -14.83 26.92
C SER A 34 20.66 -13.96 25.65
N ARG A 35 21.83 -13.59 25.09
CA ARG A 35 21.96 -12.66 23.94
C ARG A 35 21.07 -12.97 22.72
N PRO A 36 20.83 -14.24 22.32
CA PRO A 36 19.92 -14.53 21.20
C PRO A 36 18.46 -14.17 21.50
N ALA A 37 17.97 -14.46 22.71
CA ALA A 37 16.60 -14.16 23.12
C ALA A 37 16.37 -12.65 23.33
N GLU A 38 17.41 -11.91 23.72
CA GLU A 38 17.41 -10.45 23.83
C GLU A 38 17.08 -9.77 22.49
N LEU A 39 17.63 -10.26 21.37
CA LEU A 39 17.37 -9.69 20.05
C LEU A 39 15.91 -9.89 19.62
N ASP A 40 15.32 -11.05 19.89
CA ASP A 40 13.93 -11.33 19.52
C ASP A 40 12.94 -10.45 20.30
N ILE A 41 13.23 -10.17 21.56
CA ILE A 41 12.44 -9.25 22.39
C ILE A 41 12.55 -7.81 21.85
N ARG A 42 13.77 -7.34 21.56
CA ARG A 42 13.99 -6.02 20.96
C ARG A 42 13.29 -5.86 19.60
N LEU A 43 13.31 -6.92 18.78
CA LEU A 43 12.59 -6.94 17.50
C LEU A 43 11.08 -6.89 17.70
N ALA A 44 10.55 -7.60 18.71
CA ALA A 44 9.13 -7.54 19.04
C ALA A 44 8.74 -6.13 19.52
N ALA A 45 9.54 -5.53 20.40
CA ALA A 45 9.30 -4.18 20.90
C ALA A 45 9.40 -3.12 19.79
N ALA A 46 10.40 -3.20 18.90
CA ALA A 46 10.54 -2.29 17.77
C ALA A 46 9.36 -2.32 16.76
N ARG A 47 8.62 -3.43 16.73
CA ARG A 47 7.42 -3.59 15.88
C ARG A 47 6.13 -3.21 16.60
N ASN A 48 6.19 -2.99 17.90
CA ASN A 48 5.03 -2.64 18.69
C ASN A 48 4.64 -1.19 18.39
N ARG A 49 3.38 -0.96 17.96
CA ARG A 49 2.87 0.37 17.61
C ARG A 49 3.00 1.41 18.72
N SER A 50 3.07 0.97 19.98
CA SER A 50 3.16 1.83 21.16
C SER A 50 4.60 2.19 21.51
N ALA A 51 5.61 1.65 20.81
CA ALA A 51 7.01 2.01 21.01
C ALA A 51 7.20 3.52 20.80
N SER A 52 7.82 4.16 21.79
CA SER A 52 8.12 5.58 21.76
C SER A 52 9.24 5.89 20.76
N SER A 53 9.29 7.14 20.32
CA SER A 53 10.36 7.59 19.43
C SER A 53 11.75 7.52 20.10
N GLU A 54 11.81 7.61 21.43
CA GLU A 54 13.02 7.49 22.24
C GLU A 54 13.51 6.04 22.32
N LEU A 55 12.63 5.09 22.64
CA LEU A 55 12.96 3.66 22.61
C LEU A 55 13.47 3.26 21.22
N LEU A 56 12.78 3.70 20.15
CA LEU A 56 13.20 3.44 18.78
C LEU A 56 14.56 4.06 18.45
N ALA A 57 14.85 5.27 18.93
CA ALA A 57 16.16 5.89 18.77
C ALA A 57 17.27 5.08 19.45
N ASN A 58 17.01 4.55 20.65
CA ASN A 58 17.95 3.70 21.36
C ASN A 58 18.18 2.36 20.63
N LEU A 59 17.10 1.72 20.17
CA LEU A 59 17.18 0.48 19.38
C LEU A 59 17.88 0.68 18.03
N ALA A 60 17.78 1.85 17.41
CA ALA A 60 18.50 2.18 16.17
C ALA A 60 20.02 2.24 16.34
N ASN A 61 20.51 2.57 17.54
CA ASN A 61 21.94 2.65 17.82
C ASN A 61 22.57 1.26 18.02
N ILE A 62 21.76 0.22 18.24
CA ILE A 62 22.23 -1.15 18.32
C ILE A 62 22.68 -1.59 16.92
N ASN A 63 23.91 -2.08 16.80
CA ASN A 63 24.49 -2.52 15.53
C ASN A 63 23.90 -3.86 15.06
N ASN A 64 22.62 -3.84 14.68
CA ASN A 64 21.92 -4.98 14.13
C ASN A 64 20.98 -4.51 13.01
N LEU A 65 21.27 -4.94 11.77
CA LEU A 65 20.54 -4.49 10.58
C LEU A 65 19.04 -4.83 10.64
N LYS A 66 18.67 -6.03 11.13
CA LYS A 66 17.26 -6.46 11.21
C LYS A 66 16.46 -5.58 12.17
N LEU A 67 17.09 -5.18 13.27
CA LEU A 67 16.50 -4.28 14.25
C LEU A 67 16.37 -2.85 13.67
N GLN A 68 17.44 -2.33 13.06
CA GLN A 68 17.43 -1.01 12.42
C GLN A 68 16.40 -0.91 11.29
N ILE A 69 16.22 -1.97 10.49
CA ILE A 69 15.15 -2.06 9.47
C ILE A 69 13.76 -1.98 10.12
N SER A 70 13.55 -2.67 11.24
CA SER A 70 12.26 -2.64 11.95
C SER A 70 11.98 -1.23 12.49
N VAL A 71 12.99 -0.56 13.05
CA VAL A 71 12.89 0.82 13.50
C VAL A 71 12.61 1.79 12.33
N ALA A 72 13.33 1.65 11.22
CA ALA A 72 13.16 2.50 10.03
C ALA A 72 11.72 2.47 9.47
N GLY A 73 11.07 1.30 9.52
CA GLY A 73 9.69 1.12 9.09
C GLY A 73 8.62 1.62 10.07
N HIS A 74 9.00 2.06 11.28
CA HIS A 74 8.04 2.29 12.36
C HIS A 74 7.32 3.65 12.27
N PRO A 75 5.99 3.71 12.45
CA PRO A 75 5.22 4.97 12.36
C PRO A 75 5.63 6.08 13.34
N ASN A 76 6.22 5.73 14.49
CA ASN A 76 6.68 6.68 15.51
C ASN A 76 8.18 7.03 15.38
N LEU A 77 8.79 6.77 14.22
CA LEU A 77 10.18 7.11 13.97
C LEU A 77 10.39 8.63 14.04
N SER A 78 11.33 9.09 14.88
CA SER A 78 11.66 10.52 14.95
C SER A 78 12.43 10.99 13.72
N GLU A 79 12.31 12.28 13.42
CA GLU A 79 13.04 12.93 12.33
C GLU A 79 14.57 12.78 12.47
N SER A 80 15.09 12.93 13.69
CA SER A 80 16.52 12.77 13.98
C SER A 80 17.00 11.35 13.68
N THR A 81 16.26 10.32 14.13
CA THR A 81 16.62 8.92 13.87
C THR A 81 16.49 8.56 12.39
N ALA A 82 15.46 9.05 11.69
CA ALA A 82 15.34 8.88 10.23
C ALA A 82 16.56 9.50 9.51
N GLY A 83 16.96 10.71 9.90
CA GLY A 83 18.14 11.39 9.37
C GLY A 83 19.45 10.63 9.62
N LYS A 84 19.61 10.02 10.80
CA LYS A 84 20.76 9.15 11.11
C LYS A 84 20.78 7.90 10.23
N LEU A 85 19.66 7.17 10.14
CA LEU A 85 19.56 5.95 9.34
C LEU A 85 19.81 6.22 7.85
N MET A 86 19.37 7.37 7.33
CA MET A 86 19.66 7.78 5.94
C MET A 86 21.16 7.94 5.64
N LYS A 87 21.98 8.29 6.63
CA LYS A 87 23.44 8.49 6.45
C LYS A 87 24.22 7.19 6.34
N THR A 88 23.64 6.06 6.75
CA THR A 88 24.35 4.76 6.86
C THR A 88 24.75 4.14 5.52
N GLN A 89 24.40 4.73 4.37
CA GLN A 89 24.63 4.21 3.01
C GLN A 89 24.04 2.81 2.72
N LEU A 90 23.38 2.17 3.69
CA LEU A 90 22.78 0.85 3.55
C LEU A 90 21.45 0.95 2.80
N ARG A 91 21.38 0.35 1.61
CA ARG A 91 20.18 0.36 0.76
C ARG A 91 18.96 -0.25 1.46
N GLU A 92 19.13 -1.31 2.25
CA GLU A 92 18.04 -1.94 3.00
C GLU A 92 17.36 -0.99 3.99
N LEU A 93 18.11 -0.10 4.64
CA LEU A 93 17.53 0.92 5.52
C LEU A 93 16.77 1.98 4.75
N ARG A 94 17.28 2.40 3.58
CA ARG A 94 16.59 3.35 2.70
C ARG A 94 15.29 2.76 2.13
N ARG A 95 15.28 1.46 1.81
CA ARG A 95 14.07 0.70 1.43
C ARG A 95 13.04 0.68 2.57
N ALA A 96 13.48 0.45 3.80
CA ALA A 96 12.61 0.45 4.97
C ALA A 96 12.00 1.84 5.26
N LEU A 97 12.83 2.89 5.19
CA LEU A 97 12.36 4.28 5.31
C LEU A 97 11.38 4.65 4.19
N ALA A 98 11.65 4.24 2.95
CA ALA A 98 10.75 4.49 1.83
C ALA A 98 9.36 3.87 2.01
N SER A 99 9.24 2.77 2.76
CA SER A 99 7.95 2.14 3.08
C SER A 99 7.24 2.75 4.30
N ASN A 100 7.88 3.64 5.05
CA ASN A 100 7.32 4.24 6.26
C ASN A 100 6.46 5.48 5.91
N PRO A 101 5.16 5.50 6.23
CA PRO A 101 4.25 6.59 5.83
C PRO A 101 4.43 7.90 6.60
N ARG A 102 5.27 7.92 7.64
CA ARG A 102 5.44 9.08 8.52
C ARG A 102 6.86 9.64 8.49
N ILE A 103 7.64 9.35 7.46
CA ILE A 103 8.98 9.94 7.33
C ILE A 103 8.91 11.43 6.97
N PRO A 104 9.91 12.24 7.37
CA PRO A 104 9.95 13.66 7.01
C PRO A 104 10.07 13.89 5.50
N LEU A 105 9.51 15.01 5.02
CA LEU A 105 9.50 15.38 3.60
C LEU A 105 10.90 15.41 2.97
N TYR A 106 11.92 15.91 3.69
CA TYR A 106 13.28 15.97 3.15
C TYR A 106 13.86 14.57 2.93
N VAL A 107 13.48 13.58 3.75
CA VAL A 107 13.86 12.18 3.59
C VAL A 107 13.19 11.62 2.33
N MET A 108 11.88 11.84 2.17
CA MET A 108 11.16 11.45 0.95
C MET A 108 11.80 12.02 -0.31
N LYS A 109 12.16 13.31 -0.31
CA LYS A 109 12.82 13.98 -1.45
C LYS A 109 14.21 13.39 -1.78
N LYS A 110 14.93 12.89 -0.78
CA LYS A 110 16.20 12.17 -1.01
C LYS A 110 15.96 10.79 -1.59
N LEU A 111 15.02 10.04 -1.01
CA LEU A 111 14.64 8.70 -1.45
C LEU A 111 14.04 8.69 -2.87
N ALA A 112 13.35 9.76 -3.27
CA ALA A 112 12.82 9.95 -4.63
C ALA A 112 13.91 10.05 -5.71
N ARG A 113 15.18 10.21 -5.33
CA ARG A 113 16.33 10.26 -6.24
C ARG A 113 17.29 9.07 -6.06
N ASP A 114 16.90 8.11 -5.24
CA ASP A 114 17.70 6.93 -4.90
C ASP A 114 17.55 5.84 -5.97
N PHE A 115 18.04 4.63 -5.70
CA PHE A 115 17.89 3.48 -6.59
C PHE A 115 16.42 3.11 -6.86
N GLU A 116 16.16 2.50 -8.01
CA GLU A 116 14.81 2.19 -8.50
C GLU A 116 13.98 1.36 -7.49
N ASP A 117 14.60 0.43 -6.78
CA ASP A 117 13.96 -0.38 -5.75
C ASP A 117 13.52 0.43 -4.51
N VAL A 118 14.24 1.52 -4.20
CA VAL A 118 13.88 2.49 -3.17
C VAL A 118 12.78 3.41 -3.69
N ARG A 119 12.91 3.93 -4.91
CA ARG A 119 11.90 4.81 -5.53
C ARG A 119 10.54 4.11 -5.70
N SER A 120 10.53 2.85 -6.13
CA SER A 120 9.31 2.06 -6.26
C SER A 120 8.61 1.81 -4.91
N ARG A 121 9.38 1.56 -3.84
CA ARG A 121 8.82 1.49 -2.48
C ARG A 121 8.22 2.82 -2.03
N LEU A 122 8.92 3.93 -2.28
CA LEU A 122 8.42 5.26 -1.97
C LEU A 122 7.15 5.56 -2.78
N ALA A 123 7.09 5.17 -4.05
CA ALA A 123 5.92 5.39 -4.90
C ALA A 123 4.65 4.68 -4.40
N ARG A 124 4.78 3.51 -3.77
CA ARG A 124 3.68 2.76 -3.12
C ARG A 124 3.30 3.30 -1.74
N ASN A 125 4.10 4.17 -1.15
CA ASN A 125 3.91 4.61 0.22
C ASN A 125 2.70 5.57 0.32
N PRO A 126 1.69 5.28 1.16
CA PRO A 126 0.49 6.11 1.27
C PRO A 126 0.75 7.51 1.84
N GLY A 127 1.90 7.73 2.47
CA GLY A 127 2.27 9.00 3.08
C GLY A 127 2.96 10.01 2.17
N ILE A 128 3.25 9.67 0.90
CA ILE A 128 3.92 10.61 0.00
C ILE A 128 3.00 11.78 -0.37
N PRO A 129 3.52 13.02 -0.44
CA PRO A 129 2.75 14.16 -0.89
C PRO A 129 2.50 14.12 -2.39
N VAL A 130 1.42 14.80 -2.82
CA VAL A 130 1.02 14.95 -4.22
C VAL A 130 2.15 15.46 -5.11
N SER A 131 3.00 16.37 -4.62
CA SER A 131 4.14 16.89 -5.39
C SER A 131 5.14 15.78 -5.78
N ILE A 132 5.43 14.84 -4.88
CA ILE A 132 6.30 13.70 -5.18
C ILE A 132 5.59 12.71 -6.11
N MET A 133 4.27 12.51 -5.94
CA MET A 133 3.49 11.68 -6.87
C MET A 133 3.57 12.21 -8.31
N VAL A 134 3.40 13.52 -8.50
CA VAL A 134 3.49 14.18 -9.82
C VAL A 134 4.88 14.01 -10.45
N ASP A 135 5.94 14.09 -9.66
CA ASP A 135 7.29 13.85 -10.18
C ASP A 135 7.46 12.38 -10.60
N MET A 136 6.89 11.45 -9.83
CA MET A 136 6.97 10.01 -10.09
C MET A 136 6.15 9.56 -11.30
N THR A 137 5.12 10.29 -11.75
CA THR A 137 4.43 9.96 -13.02
C THR A 137 5.33 10.18 -14.24
N LYS A 138 6.38 11.00 -14.11
CA LYS A 138 7.32 11.33 -15.18
C LYS A 138 8.55 10.41 -15.19
N GLU A 139 8.66 9.50 -14.23
CA GLU A 139 9.77 8.56 -14.15
C GLU A 139 9.84 7.68 -15.40
N LYS A 140 11.05 7.44 -15.91
CA LYS A 140 11.26 6.53 -17.05
C LYS A 140 10.96 5.08 -16.66
N SER A 141 11.22 4.71 -15.41
CA SER A 141 11.01 3.37 -14.88
C SER A 141 9.52 3.00 -14.84
N ILE A 142 9.17 1.96 -15.58
CA ILE A 142 7.83 1.35 -15.55
C ILE A 142 7.53 0.83 -14.14
N LEU A 143 8.51 0.23 -13.45
CA LEU A 143 8.33 -0.29 -12.11
C LEU A 143 7.94 0.79 -11.10
N VAL A 144 8.53 1.99 -11.21
CA VAL A 144 8.17 3.12 -10.34
C VAL A 144 6.77 3.64 -10.67
N ARG A 145 6.43 3.85 -11.95
CA ARG A 145 5.08 4.31 -12.35
C ARG A 145 3.99 3.30 -11.98
N ARG A 146 4.24 2.00 -12.18
CA ARG A 146 3.33 0.91 -11.77
C ARG A 146 3.18 0.85 -10.25
N SER A 147 4.26 1.10 -9.52
CA SER A 147 4.22 1.20 -8.06
C SER A 147 3.37 2.38 -7.59
N LEU A 148 3.50 3.54 -8.23
CA LEU A 148 2.64 4.70 -7.97
C LEU A 148 1.17 4.40 -8.30
N ALA A 149 0.90 3.72 -9.42
CA ALA A 149 -0.45 3.29 -9.78
C ALA A 149 -1.10 2.36 -8.73
N SER A 150 -0.28 1.61 -7.97
CA SER A 150 -0.74 0.76 -6.86
C SER A 150 -0.83 1.49 -5.51
N ASN A 151 -0.56 2.80 -5.45
CA ASN A 151 -0.58 3.55 -4.20
C ASN A 151 -2.03 3.76 -3.74
N PRO A 152 -2.44 3.29 -2.55
CA PRO A 152 -3.84 3.36 -2.11
C PRO A 152 -4.36 4.80 -1.91
N ASN A 153 -3.47 5.79 -1.86
CA ASN A 153 -3.82 7.21 -1.77
C ASN A 153 -3.73 7.94 -3.12
N LEU A 154 -3.60 7.22 -4.23
CA LEU A 154 -3.69 7.82 -5.56
C LEU A 154 -5.12 8.32 -5.83
N HIS A 155 -5.25 9.53 -6.37
CA HIS A 155 -6.53 10.17 -6.64
C HIS A 155 -6.43 11.28 -7.69
N GLY A 156 -7.59 11.73 -8.18
CA GLY A 156 -7.74 12.89 -9.06
C GLY A 156 -6.96 12.78 -10.37
N LYS A 157 -6.40 13.90 -10.81
CA LYS A 157 -5.69 14.03 -12.09
C LYS A 157 -4.52 13.06 -12.27
N ILE A 158 -3.90 12.61 -11.17
CA ILE A 158 -2.77 11.67 -11.24
C ILE A 158 -3.27 10.28 -11.65
N LEU A 159 -4.41 9.85 -11.09
CA LEU A 159 -5.05 8.60 -11.46
C LEU A 159 -5.49 8.64 -12.93
N GLU A 160 -6.14 9.73 -13.34
CA GLU A 160 -6.55 9.95 -14.75
C GLU A 160 -5.34 9.91 -15.69
N PHE A 161 -4.25 10.58 -15.33
CA PHE A 161 -3.03 10.60 -16.15
C PHE A 161 -2.41 9.21 -16.31
N LEU A 162 -2.31 8.43 -15.23
CA LEU A 162 -1.76 7.07 -15.29
C LEU A 162 -2.70 6.07 -15.98
N SER A 163 -4.00 6.36 -16.08
CA SER A 163 -4.93 5.54 -16.87
C SER A 163 -4.60 5.55 -18.37
N GLN A 164 -3.86 6.57 -18.82
CA GLN A 164 -3.38 6.75 -20.19
C GLN A 164 -1.87 6.48 -20.31
N ASP A 165 -1.24 5.82 -19.32
CA ASP A 165 0.19 5.52 -19.39
C ASP A 165 0.48 4.66 -20.62
N LYS A 166 1.63 4.91 -21.26
CA LYS A 166 2.09 4.14 -22.41
C LYS A 166 2.26 2.65 -22.11
N ASP A 167 2.52 2.30 -20.85
CA ASP A 167 2.74 0.93 -20.41
C ASP A 167 1.45 0.26 -19.91
N ALA A 168 1.16 -0.93 -20.43
CA ALA A 168 -0.08 -1.64 -20.13
C ALA A 168 -0.16 -2.16 -18.69
N ASP A 169 0.96 -2.48 -18.05
CA ASP A 169 0.94 -2.91 -16.64
C ASP A 169 0.59 -1.74 -15.71
N VAL A 170 1.00 -0.52 -16.05
CA VAL A 170 0.61 0.70 -15.32
C VAL A 170 -0.89 0.93 -15.46
N ARG A 171 -1.42 0.88 -16.69
CA ARG A 171 -2.86 1.02 -16.93
C ARG A 171 -3.67 -0.07 -16.23
N LYS A 172 -3.22 -1.33 -16.30
CA LYS A 172 -3.84 -2.44 -15.56
C LYS A 172 -3.89 -2.17 -14.06
N ALA A 173 -2.81 -1.67 -13.46
CA ALA A 173 -2.79 -1.32 -12.04
C ALA A 173 -3.81 -0.22 -11.68
N ILE A 174 -4.01 0.76 -12.56
CA ILE A 174 -5.04 1.80 -12.39
C ILE A 174 -6.46 1.22 -12.50
N ALA A 175 -6.72 0.35 -13.48
CA ALA A 175 -8.01 -0.33 -13.61
C ALA A 175 -8.37 -1.16 -12.36
N MET A 176 -7.36 -1.70 -11.66
CA MET A 176 -7.51 -2.44 -10.41
C MET A 176 -7.53 -1.56 -9.14
N HIS A 177 -7.52 -0.24 -9.26
CA HIS A 177 -7.43 0.65 -8.12
C HIS A 177 -8.82 0.91 -7.49
N ASP A 178 -9.00 0.66 -6.19
CA ASP A 178 -10.31 0.75 -5.51
C ASP A 178 -10.99 2.13 -5.57
N LYS A 179 -10.22 3.20 -5.82
CA LYS A 179 -10.73 4.59 -5.93
C LYS A 179 -10.98 5.05 -7.36
N ILE A 180 -10.89 4.17 -8.35
CA ILE A 180 -11.21 4.55 -9.74
C ILE A 180 -12.71 4.83 -9.86
N PRO A 181 -13.12 6.01 -10.35
CA PRO A 181 -14.52 6.27 -10.63
C PRO A 181 -14.99 5.45 -11.83
N SER A 182 -16.28 5.15 -11.90
CA SER A 182 -16.84 4.35 -12.99
C SER A 182 -16.62 4.97 -14.37
N ALA A 183 -16.70 6.30 -14.49
CA ALA A 183 -16.32 7.03 -15.69
C ALA A 183 -14.86 6.77 -16.13
N GLY A 184 -13.95 6.61 -15.17
CA GLY A 184 -12.56 6.26 -15.44
C GLY A 184 -12.43 4.83 -15.97
N LEU A 185 -13.14 3.86 -15.37
CA LEU A 185 -13.19 2.48 -15.87
C LEU A 185 -13.81 2.41 -17.27
N ALA A 186 -14.88 3.17 -17.53
CA ALA A 186 -15.53 3.24 -18.82
C ALA A 186 -14.57 3.75 -19.91
N ALA A 187 -13.75 4.75 -19.61
CA ALA A 187 -12.72 5.23 -20.54
C ALA A 187 -11.66 4.17 -20.86
N MET A 188 -11.38 3.25 -19.92
CA MET A 188 -10.42 2.15 -20.08
C MET A 188 -11.03 0.89 -20.69
N ALA A 189 -12.35 0.80 -20.83
CA ALA A 189 -13.02 -0.38 -21.40
C ALA A 189 -12.58 -0.67 -22.85
N SER A 190 -12.21 0.38 -23.59
CA SER A 190 -11.68 0.29 -24.95
C SER A 190 -10.16 0.11 -25.03
N ASP A 191 -9.48 -0.22 -23.92
CA ASP A 191 -8.02 -0.38 -23.92
C ASP A 191 -7.58 -1.41 -24.98
N PRO A 192 -6.52 -1.14 -25.78
CA PRO A 192 -6.05 -2.09 -26.78
C PRO A 192 -5.58 -3.42 -26.18
N VAL A 193 -5.14 -3.43 -24.92
CA VAL A 193 -4.58 -4.62 -24.27
C VAL A 193 -5.65 -5.39 -23.52
N THR A 194 -5.83 -6.67 -23.89
CA THR A 194 -6.84 -7.56 -23.30
C THR A 194 -6.71 -7.67 -21.78
N SER A 195 -5.50 -7.75 -21.23
CA SER A 195 -5.31 -7.86 -19.77
C SER A 195 -5.73 -6.60 -18.99
N VAL A 196 -5.80 -5.43 -19.65
CA VAL A 196 -6.36 -4.21 -19.07
C VAL A 196 -7.88 -4.28 -19.12
N ARG A 197 -8.46 -4.68 -20.26
CA ARG A 197 -9.91 -4.91 -20.39
C ARG A 197 -10.44 -5.95 -19.40
N GLU A 198 -9.68 -7.02 -19.13
CA GLU A 198 -9.96 -7.99 -18.07
C GLU A 198 -10.05 -7.32 -16.69
N ALA A 199 -9.07 -6.49 -16.33
CA ALA A 199 -9.08 -5.77 -15.06
C ALA A 199 -10.26 -4.80 -14.95
N VAL A 200 -10.59 -4.10 -16.04
CA VAL A 200 -11.78 -3.23 -16.11
C VAL A 200 -13.05 -4.04 -15.89
N PHE A 201 -13.19 -5.20 -16.55
CA PHE A 201 -14.34 -6.08 -16.38
C PHE A 201 -14.50 -6.54 -14.92
N GLU A 202 -13.44 -7.06 -14.31
CA GLU A 202 -13.50 -7.55 -12.92
C GLU A 202 -13.82 -6.43 -11.93
N MET A 203 -13.23 -5.25 -12.10
CA MET A 203 -13.48 -4.11 -11.23
C MET A 203 -14.91 -3.55 -11.42
N ALA A 204 -15.38 -3.45 -12.66
CA ALA A 204 -16.73 -3.02 -12.98
C ALA A 204 -17.76 -4.02 -12.45
N LEU A 205 -17.53 -5.33 -12.59
CA LEU A 205 -18.42 -6.35 -12.05
C LEU A 205 -18.51 -6.27 -10.51
N LYS A 206 -17.39 -6.02 -9.84
CA LYS A 206 -17.33 -5.93 -8.38
C LYS A 206 -17.99 -4.69 -7.81
N HIS A 207 -17.84 -3.53 -8.45
CA HIS A 207 -18.24 -2.24 -7.87
C HIS A 207 -19.38 -1.53 -8.62
N PHE A 208 -19.56 -1.82 -9.90
CA PHE A 208 -20.52 -1.15 -10.80
C PHE A 208 -21.30 -2.15 -11.68
N PRO A 209 -21.88 -3.23 -11.12
CA PRO A 209 -22.45 -4.33 -11.91
C PRO A 209 -23.62 -3.90 -12.80
N HIS A 210 -24.30 -2.79 -12.48
CA HIS A 210 -25.42 -2.25 -13.24
C HIS A 210 -25.03 -1.18 -14.27
N GLU A 211 -23.75 -0.80 -14.37
CA GLU A 211 -23.30 0.13 -15.41
C GLU A 211 -23.12 -0.56 -16.76
N SER A 212 -24.23 -0.76 -17.47
CA SER A 212 -24.28 -1.51 -18.74
C SER A 212 -23.27 -1.01 -19.78
N LYS A 213 -23.04 0.30 -19.86
CA LYS A 213 -22.15 0.94 -20.85
C LYS A 213 -20.72 0.39 -20.84
N ILE A 214 -20.18 0.05 -19.67
CA ILE A 214 -18.84 -0.55 -19.55
C ILE A 214 -18.86 -1.94 -20.19
N PHE A 215 -19.85 -2.75 -19.84
CA PHE A 215 -19.98 -4.12 -20.36
C PHE A 215 -20.35 -4.14 -21.84
N GLU A 216 -21.16 -3.20 -22.33
CA GLU A 216 -21.49 -3.04 -23.76
C GLU A 216 -20.23 -2.77 -24.57
N THR A 217 -19.38 -1.86 -24.09
CA THR A 217 -18.10 -1.56 -24.73
C THR A 217 -17.19 -2.79 -24.79
N LEU A 218 -17.10 -3.55 -23.69
CA LEU A 218 -16.32 -4.78 -23.62
C LEU A 218 -16.90 -5.91 -24.50
N ALA A 219 -18.22 -6.01 -24.58
CA ALA A 219 -18.95 -6.98 -25.39
C ALA A 219 -18.82 -6.72 -26.90
N GLY A 220 -18.54 -5.48 -27.30
CA GLY A 220 -18.36 -5.07 -28.70
C GLY A 220 -17.09 -5.61 -29.37
N PHE A 221 -16.15 -6.17 -28.60
CA PHE A 221 -14.95 -6.80 -29.16
C PHE A 221 -15.29 -8.17 -29.77
N SER A 222 -14.76 -8.42 -30.97
CA SER A 222 -15.03 -9.64 -31.74
C SER A 222 -14.55 -10.89 -31.01
N ASP A 223 -13.37 -10.83 -30.40
CA ASP A 223 -12.68 -11.98 -29.83
C ASP A 223 -12.21 -11.72 -28.40
N GLY A 224 -12.36 -12.73 -27.55
CA GLY A 224 -11.76 -12.79 -26.22
C GLY A 224 -12.73 -13.14 -25.11
N LEU A 225 -12.23 -13.89 -24.12
CA LEU A 225 -12.98 -14.35 -22.95
C LEU A 225 -13.72 -13.20 -22.22
N VAL A 226 -13.13 -12.00 -22.19
CA VAL A 226 -13.77 -10.82 -21.59
C VAL A 226 -15.03 -10.40 -22.34
N ALA A 227 -14.99 -10.42 -23.67
CA ALA A 227 -16.14 -10.03 -24.49
C ALA A 227 -17.30 -11.02 -24.32
N ASP A 228 -16.99 -12.32 -24.27
CA ASP A 228 -17.99 -13.38 -23.99
C ASP A 228 -18.60 -13.23 -22.60
N ARG A 229 -17.77 -12.99 -21.58
CA ARG A 229 -18.24 -12.76 -20.20
C ARG A 229 -19.08 -11.50 -20.08
N ALA A 230 -18.71 -10.43 -20.79
CA ALA A 230 -19.49 -9.19 -20.84
C ALA A 230 -20.85 -9.39 -21.52
N ARG A 231 -20.90 -10.11 -22.65
CA ARG A 231 -22.17 -10.51 -23.30
C ARG A 231 -23.06 -11.32 -22.37
N SER A 232 -22.48 -12.30 -21.67
CA SER A 232 -23.21 -13.12 -20.70
C SER A 232 -23.77 -12.28 -19.54
N HIS A 233 -22.98 -11.35 -19.00
CA HIS A 233 -23.41 -10.46 -17.91
C HIS A 233 -24.54 -9.53 -18.35
N LEU A 234 -24.44 -8.92 -19.54
CA LEU A 234 -25.51 -8.09 -20.11
C LEU A 234 -26.80 -8.86 -20.31
N LYS A 235 -26.72 -10.11 -20.77
CA LYS A 235 -27.90 -10.97 -20.87
C LYS A 235 -28.58 -11.18 -19.52
N THR A 236 -27.79 -11.47 -18.47
CA THR A 236 -28.34 -11.62 -17.11
C THR A 236 -28.95 -10.34 -16.57
N LEU A 237 -28.39 -9.17 -16.89
CA LEU A 237 -28.97 -7.87 -16.51
C LEU A 237 -30.32 -7.62 -17.18
N ASN A 238 -30.45 -7.94 -18.46
CA ASN A 238 -31.70 -7.76 -19.22
C ASN A 238 -32.80 -8.78 -18.85
N GLU A 239 -32.42 -9.92 -18.28
CA GLU A 239 -33.35 -10.95 -17.80
C GLU A 239 -33.85 -10.71 -16.37
N GLN A 240 -33.30 -9.73 -15.63
CA GLN A 240 -33.82 -9.32 -14.33
C GLN A 240 -34.99 -8.34 -14.51
N PRO A 241 -36.21 -8.65 -14.00
CA PRO A 241 -37.34 -7.73 -14.05
C PRO A 241 -37.02 -6.47 -13.25
N GLU A 242 -37.34 -5.28 -13.78
CA GLU A 242 -37.18 -4.03 -13.04
C GLU A 242 -37.85 -4.13 -11.66
N PRO A 243 -37.23 -3.59 -10.59
CA PRO A 243 -37.89 -3.53 -9.29
C PRO A 243 -39.20 -2.74 -9.46
N VAL A 244 -40.32 -3.41 -9.14
CA VAL A 244 -41.66 -2.82 -9.14
C VAL A 244 -41.59 -1.48 -8.43
N GLN A 245 -41.76 -0.39 -9.16
CA GLN A 245 -41.99 0.92 -8.57
C GLN A 245 -43.28 0.79 -7.76
N THR A 246 -43.17 0.68 -6.44
CA THR A 246 -44.34 0.77 -5.55
C THR A 246 -44.97 2.14 -5.80
N PRO A 247 -46.23 2.22 -6.24
CA PRO A 247 -46.90 3.49 -6.42
C PRO A 247 -46.87 4.26 -5.11
N ASN A 248 -46.53 5.55 -5.18
CA ASN A 248 -46.67 6.53 -4.11
C ASN A 248 -47.91 6.22 -3.25
N GLU A 249 -47.69 5.91 -1.97
CA GLU A 249 -48.71 6.08 -0.93
C GLU A 249 -48.93 7.58 -0.75
N ALA A 250 -49.66 8.17 -1.69
CA ALA A 250 -50.34 9.44 -1.52
C ALA A 250 -51.83 9.14 -1.35
N ALA A 251 -52.40 9.72 -0.28
CA ALA A 251 -53.80 9.70 0.13
C ALA A 251 -54.24 8.50 1.00
N ASN A 252 -54.14 8.67 2.32
CA ASN A 252 -55.31 8.84 3.19
C ASN A 252 -54.93 9.51 4.51
#